data_AF-A0A820PVV9-F1
#
_entry.id   AF-A0A820PVV9-F1
#
_cell.length_a   1.000
_cell.length_b   1.000
_cell.length_c   1.000
_cell.angle_alpha   90.00
_cell.angle_beta   90.00
_cell.angle_gamma   90.00
#
_symmetry.space_group_name_H-M   'P 1'
#
loop_
_entity.id
_entity.type
_entity.pdbx_description
1 polymer ?
#
loop_
_entity_poly.entity_id
_entity_poly.type
_entity_poly.pdbx_seq_one_letter_code
_entity_poly.pdbx_strand_id
1 'polypeptide(L)'
;LLDDESRLPKATDQTFVEKLNYHFGSNKHECYSINRNNKSSFIIHHYAGKVSYCALGFLEKNRDTLSDSVVDMFKHSQDDLIRLLFHGNPIDGTINSSNR
;
A
#
# COMPACT_ATOMS: atom_id res chain seq x y z
N LEU A 1 -4.79 3.22 -9.49
CA LEU A 1 -4.81 4.45 -8.65
C LEU A 1 -4.00 4.29 -7.38
N LEU A 2 -4.37 3.41 -6.43
CA LEU A 2 -3.60 3.27 -5.18
C LEU A 2 -2.15 2.86 -5.45
N ASP A 3 -1.93 1.80 -6.24
CA ASP A 3 -0.58 1.33 -6.58
C ASP A 3 0.23 2.40 -7.33
N ASP A 4 -0.42 3.14 -8.23
CA ASP A 4 0.22 4.21 -8.97
C ASP A 4 0.67 5.34 -8.05
N GLU A 5 -0.19 5.78 -7.12
CA GLU A 5 0.15 6.81 -6.13
C GLU A 5 1.22 6.33 -5.16
N SER A 6 1.17 5.08 -4.70
CA SER A 6 2.16 4.53 -3.77
C SER A 6 3.58 4.56 -4.33
N ARG A 7 3.74 4.46 -5.65
CA ARG A 7 5.05 4.54 -6.34
C ARG A 7 5.54 5.97 -6.56
N LEU A 8 4.68 6.99 -6.43
CA LEU A 8 5.08 8.37 -6.63
C LEU A 8 5.80 8.91 -5.37
N PRO A 9 7.01 9.48 -5.50
CA PRO A 9 7.79 9.93 -4.34
C PRO A 9 7.12 11.05 -3.52
N LYS A 10 6.29 11.87 -4.18
CA LYS A 10 5.62 13.04 -3.58
C LYS A 10 4.11 12.85 -3.37
N ALA A 11 3.58 11.65 -3.63
CA ALA A 11 2.17 11.40 -3.36
C ALA A 11 1.93 11.36 -1.84
N THR A 12 0.80 11.91 -1.44
CA THR A 12 0.31 11.91 -0.07
C THR A 12 -1.07 11.27 -0.04
N ASP A 13 -1.52 10.83 1.14
CA ASP A 13 -2.86 10.28 1.30
C ASP A 13 -3.95 11.27 0.85
N GLN A 14 -3.70 12.58 1.01
CA GLN A 14 -4.61 13.61 0.52
C GLN A 14 -4.64 13.69 -1.01
N THR A 15 -3.49 13.66 -1.69
CA THR A 15 -3.46 13.70 -3.17
C THR A 15 -4.10 12.44 -3.75
N PHE A 16 -3.99 11.31 -3.06
CA PHE A 16 -4.71 10.09 -3.41
C PHE A 16 -6.23 10.26 -3.33
N VAL A 17 -6.76 10.83 -2.22
CA VAL A 17 -8.20 11.11 -2.08
C VAL A 17 -8.69 12.13 -3.11
N GLU A 18 -7.90 13.16 -3.40
CA GLU A 18 -8.22 14.15 -4.44
C GLU A 18 -8.34 13.47 -5.81
N LYS A 19 -7.46 12.52 -6.15
CA LYS A 19 -7.59 11.72 -7.37
C LYS A 19 -8.82 10.82 -7.35
N LEU A 20 -9.12 10.13 -6.25
CA LEU A 20 -10.36 9.35 -6.13
C LEU A 20 -11.60 10.22 -6.37
N ASN A 21 -11.65 11.40 -5.74
CA ASN A 21 -12.74 12.36 -5.92
C ASN A 21 -12.82 12.87 -7.36
N TYR A 22 -11.70 13.11 -8.02
CA TYR A 22 -11.68 13.52 -9.43
C TYR A 22 -12.20 12.43 -10.36
N HIS A 23 -11.79 11.17 -10.15
CA HIS A 23 -12.15 10.05 -11.03
C HIS A 23 -13.57 9.53 -10.80
N PHE A 24 -14.00 9.38 -9.54
CA PHE A 24 -15.26 8.71 -9.18
C PHE A 24 -16.30 9.61 -8.51
N GLY A 25 -15.90 10.80 -8.06
CA GLY A 25 -16.80 11.75 -7.42
C GLY A 25 -17.81 12.38 -8.38
N SER A 26 -18.65 13.28 -7.84
CA SER A 26 -19.62 14.07 -8.61
C SER A 26 -20.53 13.24 -9.51
N ASN A 27 -21.07 12.13 -8.98
CA ASN A 27 -21.97 11.20 -9.67
C ASN A 27 -21.35 10.50 -10.89
N LYS A 28 -20.02 10.48 -11.03
CA LYS A 28 -19.33 9.69 -12.07
C LYS A 28 -19.40 8.19 -11.81
N HIS A 29 -19.61 7.78 -10.55
CA HIS A 29 -19.75 6.39 -10.16
C HIS A 29 -20.80 6.23 -9.06
N GLU A 30 -21.77 5.33 -9.26
CA GLU A 30 -22.90 5.12 -8.34
C GLU A 30 -22.47 4.57 -6.98
N CYS A 31 -21.36 3.82 -6.93
CA CYS A 31 -20.84 3.23 -5.69
C CYS A 31 -19.82 4.12 -4.96
N TYR A 32 -19.69 5.40 -5.32
CA TYR A 32 -18.73 6.32 -4.70
C TYR A 32 -19.41 7.58 -4.20
N SER A 33 -18.95 8.12 -3.06
CA SER A 33 -19.37 9.42 -2.57
C SER A 33 -18.20 10.16 -1.92
N ILE A 34 -18.17 11.48 -2.15
CA ILE A 34 -17.16 12.37 -1.57
C ILE A 34 -17.52 12.63 -0.10
N ASN A 35 -16.59 12.40 0.82
CA ASN A 35 -16.76 12.85 2.20
C ASN A 35 -16.46 14.36 2.30
N ARG A 36 -17.52 15.17 2.43
CA ARG A 36 -17.38 16.64 2.49
C ARG A 36 -16.83 17.15 3.83
N ASN A 37 -16.94 16.35 4.88
CA ASN A 37 -16.54 16.75 6.24
C ASN A 37 -15.05 16.49 6.49
N ASN A 38 -14.44 15.55 5.76
CA ASN A 38 -13.02 15.21 5.91
C ASN A 38 -12.38 14.94 4.55
N LYS A 39 -11.50 15.85 4.12
CA LYS A 39 -10.79 15.81 2.83
C LYS A 39 -9.81 14.63 2.70
N SER A 40 -9.45 13.99 3.80
CA SER A 40 -8.59 12.79 3.82
C SER A 40 -9.39 11.50 3.96
N SER A 41 -10.66 11.51 3.54
CA SER A 41 -11.53 10.34 3.57
C SER A 41 -12.44 10.24 2.35
N PHE A 42 -12.87 9.04 2.04
CA PHE A 42 -13.76 8.74 0.92
C PHE A 42 -14.79 7.68 1.31
N ILE A 43 -15.92 7.62 0.60
CA ILE A 43 -17.02 6.72 0.92
C ILE A 43 -17.25 5.77 -0.25
N ILE A 44 -17.30 4.48 0.04
CA ILE A 44 -17.66 3.43 -0.91
C ILE A 44 -19.00 2.83 -0.51
N HIS A 45 -19.88 2.62 -1.50
CA HIS A 45 -21.14 1.93 -1.31
C HIS A 45 -20.92 0.43 -1.55
N HIS A 46 -20.87 -0.35 -0.48
CA HIS A 46 -20.81 -1.80 -0.52
C HIS A 46 -22.22 -2.40 -0.51
N TYR A 47 -22.33 -3.70 -0.77
CA TYR A 47 -23.60 -4.45 -0.69
C TYR A 47 -24.35 -4.23 0.62
N ALA A 48 -23.63 -4.23 1.75
CA ALA A 48 -24.20 -4.06 3.09
C ALA A 48 -24.33 -2.59 3.54
N GLY A 49 -24.02 -1.62 2.67
CA GLY A 49 -24.16 -0.19 2.97
C GLY A 49 -22.92 0.64 2.68
N LYS A 50 -22.98 1.92 3.08
CA LYS A 50 -21.92 2.91 2.83
C LYS A 50 -20.86 2.84 3.93
N VAL A 51 -19.60 2.74 3.53
CA VAL A 51 -18.46 2.70 4.44
C VAL A 51 -17.56 3.90 4.17
N SER A 52 -17.24 4.65 5.23
CA SER A 52 -16.29 5.75 5.17
C SER A 52 -14.89 5.25 5.50
N TYR A 53 -13.95 5.44 4.58
CA TYR A 53 -12.55 5.08 4.71
C TYR A 53 -11.71 6.31 5.02
N CYS A 54 -10.86 6.23 6.04
CA CYS A 54 -9.83 7.23 6.32
C CYS A 54 -8.58 6.87 5.52
N ALA A 55 -8.12 7.77 4.65
CA ALA A 55 -6.95 7.50 3.80
C ALA A 55 -5.61 7.61 4.53
N LEU A 56 -5.59 8.05 5.79
CA LEU A 56 -4.33 8.20 6.54
C LEU A 56 -3.56 6.88 6.63
N GLY A 57 -2.32 6.90 6.14
CA GLY A 57 -1.42 5.75 6.07
C GLY A 57 -1.75 4.75 4.97
N PHE A 58 -2.67 5.05 4.05
CA PHE A 58 -3.00 4.13 2.95
C PHE A 58 -1.79 3.92 2.03
N LEU A 59 -1.09 5.02 1.65
CA LEU A 59 0.05 4.89 0.75
C LEU A 59 1.21 4.13 1.40
N GLU A 60 1.48 4.41 2.67
CA GLU A 60 2.52 3.73 3.44
C GLU A 60 2.24 2.22 3.56
N LYS A 61 1.03 1.86 3.99
CA LYS A 61 0.60 0.45 4.10
C LYS A 61 0.67 -0.29 2.76
N ASN A 62 0.39 0.41 1.66
CA ASN A 62 0.42 -0.19 0.32
C ASN A 62 1.82 -0.21 -0.30
N ARG A 63 2.79 0.56 0.21
CA ARG A 63 4.19 0.47 -0.23
C ARG A 63 4.81 -0.84 0.22
N ASP A 64 4.40 -1.37 1.38
CA ASP A 64 4.86 -2.64 1.95
C ASP A 64 6.40 -2.78 1.96
N THR A 65 7.10 -1.66 2.09
CA THR A 65 8.56 -1.60 2.05
C THR A 65 9.13 -1.64 3.45
N LEU A 66 9.96 -2.64 3.74
CA LEU A 66 10.86 -2.64 4.89
C LEU A 66 12.13 -1.87 4.56
N SER A 67 12.72 -1.22 5.56
CA SER A 67 14.03 -0.57 5.41
C SER A 67 15.11 -1.62 5.14
N ASP A 68 15.98 -1.38 4.15
CA ASP A 68 17.08 -2.28 3.79
C ASP A 68 17.96 -2.62 5.00
N SER A 69 18.27 -1.64 5.86
CA SER A 69 19.05 -1.87 7.07
C SER A 69 18.37 -2.81 8.07
N VAL A 70 17.04 -2.75 8.16
CA VAL A 70 16.24 -3.62 9.03
C VAL A 70 16.19 -5.04 8.46
N VAL A 71 16.02 -5.15 7.14
CA VAL A 71 16.09 -6.42 6.42
C VAL A 71 17.47 -7.07 6.63
N ASP A 72 18.55 -6.32 6.46
CA ASP A 72 19.91 -6.81 6.65
C ASP A 72 20.20 -7.19 8.10
N MET A 73 19.68 -6.45 9.08
CA MET A 73 19.76 -6.84 10.48
C MET A 73 19.08 -8.20 10.72
N PHE A 74 17.88 -8.42 10.18
CA PHE A 74 17.18 -9.70 10.36
C PHE A 74 17.83 -10.86 9.63
N LYS A 75 18.45 -10.61 8.46
CA LYS A 75 19.32 -11.60 7.81
C LYS A 75 20.49 -12.01 8.72
N HIS A 76 21.09 -11.10 9.47
CA HIS A 76 22.20 -11.43 10.38
C HIS A 76 21.76 -11.81 11.80
N SER A 77 20.47 -12.12 12.02
CA SER A 77 19.96 -12.57 13.31
C SER A 77 20.63 -13.87 13.79
N GLN A 78 20.78 -14.00 15.10
CA GLN A 78 21.23 -15.24 15.75
C GLN A 78 20.11 -16.28 15.88
N ASP A 79 18.85 -15.87 15.68
CA ASP A 79 17.70 -16.77 15.64
C ASP A 79 17.55 -17.36 14.24
N ASP A 80 17.63 -18.69 14.14
CA ASP A 80 17.57 -19.42 12.87
C ASP A 80 16.24 -19.24 12.13
N LEU A 81 15.11 -19.10 12.82
CA LEU A 81 13.80 -18.89 12.20
C LEU A 81 13.73 -17.48 11.59
N ILE A 82 14.16 -16.47 12.34
CA ILE A 82 14.22 -15.09 11.82
C ILE A 82 15.16 -15.02 10.62
N ARG A 83 16.33 -15.64 10.71
CA ARG A 83 17.27 -15.70 9.59
C ARG A 83 16.66 -16.37 8.36
N LEU A 84 15.92 -17.47 8.51
CA LEU A 84 15.24 -18.17 7.42
C LEU A 84 14.15 -17.32 6.76
N LEU A 85 13.34 -16.62 7.56
CA LEU A 85 12.25 -15.77 7.06
C LEU A 85 12.75 -14.61 6.17
N PHE A 86 13.93 -14.05 6.48
CA PHE A 86 14.45 -12.85 5.82
C PHE A 86 15.55 -13.11 4.77
N HIS A 87 16.03 -14.36 4.63
CA HIS A 87 16.95 -14.76 3.55
C HIS A 87 16.24 -15.25 2.27
N GLY A 88 14.91 -15.29 2.29
CA GLY A 88 14.07 -15.66 1.15
C GLY A 88 13.80 -17.16 1.09
N ASN A 89 12.51 -17.53 1.07
CA ASN A 89 12.11 -18.82 0.53
C ASN A 89 12.38 -18.81 -0.99
N PRO A 90 12.91 -19.89 -1.60
CA PRO A 90 13.21 -19.97 -3.03
C PRO A 90 11.95 -20.11 -3.91
N ILE A 91 10.90 -19.34 -3.63
CA ILE A 91 9.61 -19.42 -4.37
C ILE A 91 9.49 -18.30 -5.42
N ASP A 92 10.27 -17.22 -5.34
CA ASP A 92 10.41 -16.27 -6.44
C ASP A 92 11.56 -16.67 -7.36
N GLY A 93 11.24 -17.55 -8.31
CA GLY A 93 11.76 -17.78 -9.68
C GLY A 93 13.11 -17.25 -10.20
N THR A 94 14.05 -16.77 -9.39
CA THR A 94 15.41 -16.42 -9.81
C THR A 94 16.36 -17.43 -9.21
N ILE A 95 16.54 -18.51 -9.96
CA ILE A 95 17.57 -19.51 -9.73
C ILE A 95 18.91 -18.77 -9.73
N ASN A 96 19.63 -18.88 -8.62
CA ASN A 96 21.05 -18.59 -8.50
C ASN A 96 21.80 -19.11 -9.74
N SER A 97 22.20 -18.21 -10.65
CA SER A 97 23.29 -18.49 -11.56
C SER A 97 24.59 -18.02 -10.91
N SER A 98 25.21 -19.00 -10.25
CA SER A 98 26.64 -19.25 -10.34
C SER A 98 27.56 -18.42 -9.44
N ASN A 99 27.90 -19.05 -8.30
CA ASN A 99 29.29 -19.10 -7.85
C ASN A 99 30.21 -19.50 -9.03
N ARG A 100 31.06 -18.57 -9.47
CA ARG A 100 32.49 -18.76 -9.73
C ARG A 100 33.21 -17.45 -9.51
#